data_AF-A0A177HUD6-F1
#
_entry.id   AF-A0A177HUD6-F1
#
_cell.length_a   1.000
_cell.length_b   1.000
_cell.length_c   1.000
_cell.angle_alpha   90.00
_cell.angle_beta   90.00
_cell.angle_gamma   90.00
#
_symmetry.space_group_name_H-M   'P 1'
#
loop_
_entity.id
_entity.type
_entity.pdbx_description
1 polymer ?
#
loop_
_entity_poly.entity_id
_entity_poly.type
_entity_poly.pdbx_seq_one_letter_code
_entity_poly.pdbx_strand_id
1 'polypeptide(L)'
;MTDRELFIAGVALYWAEGAKDKPYRRRENLQFINSDPNVIRLYLRWLDLLGVAPDRRAFRVSIHDSADASEAEKYWAEIAGADASTFQKTTLKKHNPKTTRKNTADDYHGCLTIYVSQSAELYRRMEGAWYGIVGAATATDLENRT
;
A
#
# COMPACT_ATOMS: atom_id res chain seq x y z
N MET A 1 1.99 -12.90 15.70
CA MET A 1 1.02 -12.75 14.60
C MET A 1 1.15 -13.97 13.69
N THR A 2 0.07 -14.72 13.53
CA THR A 2 -0.01 -15.89 12.64
C THR A 2 -0.21 -15.47 11.19
N ASP A 3 0.00 -16.38 10.25
CA ASP A 3 -0.26 -16.15 8.82
C ASP A 3 -1.72 -15.79 8.56
N ARG A 4 -2.66 -16.40 9.30
CA ARG A 4 -4.08 -16.06 9.21
C ARG A 4 -4.37 -14.63 9.66
N GLU A 5 -3.79 -14.20 10.78
CA GLU A 5 -3.94 -12.84 11.29
C GLU A 5 -3.33 -11.82 10.33
N LEU A 6 -2.12 -12.10 9.81
CA LEU A 6 -1.46 -11.27 8.80
C LEU A 6 -2.29 -11.19 7.52
N PHE A 7 -2.86 -12.30 7.07
CA PHE A 7 -3.72 -12.33 5.89
C PHE A 7 -4.93 -11.42 6.05
N ILE A 8 -5.69 -11.56 7.14
CA ILE A 8 -6.89 -10.76 7.42
C ILE A 8 -6.53 -9.28 7.57
N ALA A 9 -5.49 -8.97 8.35
CA ALA A 9 -5.02 -7.59 8.54
C ALA A 9 -4.60 -6.95 7.21
N GLY A 10 -3.85 -7.68 6.37
CA GLY A 10 -3.41 -7.18 5.08
C GLY A 10 -4.55 -6.99 4.07
N VAL A 11 -5.56 -7.87 4.06
CA VAL A 11 -6.76 -7.68 3.24
C VAL A 11 -7.51 -6.41 3.65
N ALA A 12 -7.74 -6.22 4.95
CA ALA A 12 -8.42 -5.02 5.46
C ALA A 12 -7.62 -3.74 5.18
N LEU A 13 -6.30 -3.79 5.41
CA LEU A 13 -5.39 -2.68 5.15
C LEU A 13 -5.35 -2.31 3.66
N TYR A 14 -5.23 -3.30 2.77
CA TYR A 14 -5.30 -3.06 1.32
C TYR A 14 -6.65 -2.48 0.92
N TRP A 15 -7.75 -2.95 1.50
CA TRP A 15 -9.06 -2.39 1.19
C TRP A 15 -9.22 -0.94 1.69
N ALA A 16 -8.54 -0.55 2.76
CA ALA A 16 -8.58 0.82 3.28
C ALA A 16 -7.71 1.79 2.45
N GLU A 17 -6.47 1.41 2.17
CA GLU A 17 -5.42 2.30 1.65
C GLU A 17 -5.00 2.00 0.20
N GLY A 18 -5.37 0.82 -0.31
CA GLY A 18 -5.03 0.35 -1.65
C GLY A 18 -5.91 0.96 -2.75
N ALA A 19 -5.40 0.93 -3.98
CA ALA A 19 -6.14 1.34 -5.14
C ALA A 19 -7.30 0.37 -5.39
N LYS A 20 -8.48 0.94 -5.65
CA LYS A 20 -9.68 0.20 -6.07
C LYS A 20 -9.94 0.47 -7.53
N ASP A 21 -10.27 -0.60 -8.24
CA ASP A 21 -10.73 -0.49 -9.60
C ASP A 21 -12.03 0.30 -9.67
N LYS A 22 -12.16 1.07 -10.76
CA LYS A 22 -13.40 1.77 -11.06
C LYS A 22 -14.24 0.88 -11.99
N PRO A 23 -15.56 0.76 -11.82
CA PRO A 23 -16.39 -0.12 -12.65
C PRO A 23 -16.24 0.10 -14.16
N TYR A 24 -16.00 1.34 -14.58
CA TYR A 24 -15.82 1.73 -15.98
C TYR A 24 -14.38 1.61 -16.50
N ARG A 25 -13.42 1.19 -15.66
CA ARG A 25 -12.00 1.09 -16.00
C ARG A 25 -11.31 0.09 -15.07
N ARG A 26 -11.59 -1.19 -15.27
CA ARG A 26 -10.92 -2.28 -14.55
C ARG A 26 -9.48 -2.41 -15.03
N ARG A 27 -8.54 -2.12 -14.15
CA ARG A 27 -7.10 -2.30 -14.37
C ARG A 27 -6.57 -3.50 -13.60
N GLU A 28 -7.31 -3.92 -12.58
CA GLU A 28 -7.05 -5.04 -11.69
C GLU A 28 -5.62 -5.01 -11.17
N ASN A 29 -5.13 -3.81 -10.86
CA ASN A 29 -3.75 -3.60 -10.46
C ASN A 29 -3.66 -3.40 -8.96
N LEU A 30 -2.86 -4.25 -8.32
CA LEU A 30 -2.58 -4.13 -6.91
C LEU A 30 -1.56 -3.00 -6.70
N GLN A 31 -2.07 -1.86 -6.23
CA GLN A 31 -1.30 -0.66 -5.93
C GLN A 31 -1.64 -0.21 -4.51
N PHE A 32 -0.62 0.16 -3.74
CA PHE A 32 -0.76 0.59 -2.35
C PHE A 32 0.12 1.80 -2.10
N ILE A 33 -0.38 2.78 -1.34
CA ILE A 33 0.39 3.97 -0.99
C ILE A 33 0.19 4.29 0.49
N ASN A 34 1.28 4.53 1.22
CA ASN A 34 1.21 5.00 2.60
C ASN A 34 2.46 5.81 2.97
N SER A 35 2.37 6.63 4.02
CA SER A 35 3.49 7.40 4.57
C SER A 35 4.05 6.81 5.86
N ASP A 36 3.36 5.87 6.50
CA ASP A 36 3.82 5.24 7.73
C ASP A 36 4.76 4.06 7.39
N PRO A 37 6.01 4.06 7.89
CA PRO A 37 6.98 3.00 7.60
C PRO A 37 6.56 1.63 8.15
N ASN A 38 5.85 1.57 9.29
CA ASN A 38 5.36 0.31 9.85
C ASN A 38 4.24 -0.28 9.00
N VAL A 39 3.35 0.57 8.47
CA VAL A 39 2.31 0.15 7.52
C VAL A 39 2.93 -0.43 6.25
N ILE A 40 3.97 0.22 5.71
CA ILE A 40 4.71 -0.28 4.55
C ILE A 40 5.38 -1.63 4.83
N ARG A 41 6.07 -1.79 5.98
CA ARG A 41 6.69 -3.06 6.36
C ARG A 41 5.67 -4.19 6.50
N LEU A 42 4.52 -3.90 7.13
CA LEU A 42 3.44 -4.88 7.28
C LEU A 42 2.90 -5.30 5.91
N TYR A 43 2.69 -4.33 5.02
CA TYR A 43 2.20 -4.60 3.67
C TYR A 43 3.18 -5.45 2.85
N LEU A 44 4.49 -5.18 2.94
CA LEU A 44 5.51 -5.99 2.26
C LEU A 44 5.54 -7.44 2.78
N ARG A 45 5.46 -7.63 4.11
CA ARG A 45 5.32 -8.97 4.70
C ARG A 45 4.06 -9.69 4.25
N TRP A 46 2.97 -8.97 4.07
CA TRP A 46 1.74 -9.54 3.53
C TRP A 46 1.91 -9.94 2.05
N LEU A 47 2.64 -9.17 1.24
CA LEU A 47 3.01 -9.59 -0.11
C LEU A 47 3.89 -10.85 -0.12
N ASP A 48 4.82 -10.98 0.83
CA ASP A 48 5.61 -12.21 1.02
C ASP A 48 4.69 -13.41 1.31
N LEU A 49 3.73 -13.26 2.24
CA LEU A 49 2.74 -14.28 2.57
C LEU A 49 1.90 -14.70 1.36
N LEU A 50 1.57 -13.75 0.47
CA LEU A 50 0.84 -14.01 -0.77
C LEU A 50 1.70 -14.63 -1.89
N GLY A 51 3.01 -14.83 -1.66
CA GLY A 51 3.93 -15.40 -2.63
C GLY A 51 4.30 -14.44 -3.77
N VAL A 52 4.17 -13.13 -3.57
CA VAL A 52 4.56 -12.13 -4.58
C VAL A 52 6.07 -12.04 -4.60
N ALA A 53 6.72 -12.44 -5.69
CA ALA A 53 8.18 -12.35 -5.79
C ALA A 53 8.69 -10.88 -5.75
N PRO A 54 9.90 -10.61 -5.24
CA PRO A 54 10.44 -9.25 -5.14
C PRO A 54 10.55 -8.50 -6.47
N ASP A 55 10.89 -9.19 -7.55
CA ASP A 55 10.99 -8.65 -8.92
C ASP A 55 9.64 -8.22 -9.52
N ARG A 56 8.54 -8.70 -8.95
CA ARG A 56 7.19 -8.24 -9.30
C ARG A 56 6.79 -6.96 -8.58
N ARG A 57 7.59 -6.47 -7.62
CA ARG A 57 7.32 -5.26 -6.84
C ARG A 57 8.07 -4.10 -7.46
N ALA A 58 7.36 -3.00 -7.71
CA ALA A 58 7.97 -1.75 -8.12
C ALA A 58 7.60 -0.65 -7.13
N PHE A 59 8.54 0.25 -6.90
CA PHE A 59 8.44 1.28 -5.89
C PHE A 59 8.48 2.67 -6.52
N ARG A 60 7.75 3.62 -5.94
CA ARG A 60 7.81 5.02 -6.32
C ARG A 60 7.57 5.91 -5.12
N VAL A 61 8.47 6.86 -4.89
CA VAL A 61 8.27 7.89 -3.87
C VAL A 61 7.36 8.99 -4.42
N SER A 62 6.44 9.46 -3.58
CA SER A 62 5.62 10.65 -3.80
C SER A 62 5.89 11.66 -2.70
N ILE A 63 6.59 12.75 -3.03
CA ILE A 63 7.08 13.73 -2.06
C ILE A 63 6.85 15.16 -2.57
N HIS A 64 6.93 16.16 -1.70
CA HIS A 64 6.88 17.56 -2.13
C HIS A 64 8.16 17.98 -2.82
N ASP A 65 8.05 18.93 -3.75
CA ASP A 65 9.17 19.50 -4.48
C ASP A 65 10.16 20.28 -3.59
N SER A 66 9.72 20.72 -2.42
CA SER A 66 10.57 21.38 -1.42
C SER A 66 11.42 20.43 -0.58
N ALA A 67 11.24 19.11 -0.69
CA ALA A 67 11.94 18.11 0.12
C ALA A 67 13.00 17.35 -0.70
N ASP A 68 13.95 16.72 -0.01
CA ASP A 68 15.00 15.93 -0.65
C ASP A 68 14.47 14.58 -1.14
N ALA A 69 14.25 14.48 -2.46
CA ALA A 69 13.79 13.27 -3.11
C ALA A 69 14.82 12.13 -3.03
N SER A 70 16.11 12.43 -3.05
CA SER A 70 17.17 11.41 -3.04
C SER A 70 17.28 10.76 -1.67
N GLU A 71 17.22 11.57 -0.60
CA GLU A 71 17.19 11.05 0.77
C GLU A 71 15.90 10.25 1.04
N ALA A 72 14.76 10.69 0.51
CA ALA A 72 13.51 9.93 0.61
C ALA A 72 13.58 8.57 -0.12
N GLU A 73 14.17 8.51 -1.32
CA GLU A 73 14.37 7.25 -2.03
C GLU A 73 15.25 6.27 -1.23
N LYS A 74 16.36 6.76 -0.65
CA LYS A 74 17.24 5.93 0.21
C LYS A 74 16.52 5.42 1.45
N TYR A 75 15.78 6.30 2.14
CA TYR A 75 14.99 5.94 3.32
C TYR A 75 13.98 4.82 3.02
N TRP A 76 13.22 4.98 1.93
CA TRP A 76 12.24 3.97 1.55
C TRP A 76 12.86 2.68 1.01
N ALA A 77 14.02 2.77 0.34
CA ALA A 77 14.78 1.62 -0.11
C ALA A 77 15.24 0.74 1.07
N GLU A 78 15.73 1.36 2.14
CA GLU A 78 16.09 0.65 3.38
C GLU A 78 14.88 -0.05 4.02
N ILE A 79 13.74 0.65 4.09
CA ILE A 79 12.50 0.06 4.63
C ILE A 79 12.00 -1.11 3.78
N ALA A 80 12.06 -0.94 2.46
CA ALA A 80 11.56 -1.93 1.50
C ALA A 80 12.51 -3.13 1.30
N GLY A 81 13.76 -3.01 1.75
CA GLY A 81 14.80 -4.00 1.46
C GLY A 81 15.09 -4.10 -0.04
N ALA A 82 15.01 -2.97 -0.75
CA ALA A 82 15.20 -2.89 -2.20
C ALA A 82 16.33 -1.91 -2.53
N ASP A 83 16.94 -2.05 -3.71
CA ASP A 83 17.93 -1.07 -4.17
C ASP A 83 17.21 0.20 -4.65
N ALA A 84 17.59 1.36 -4.12
CA ALA A 84 17.06 2.66 -4.51
C ALA A 84 17.16 2.91 -6.03
N SER A 85 18.18 2.34 -6.71
CA SER A 85 18.34 2.45 -8.16
C SER A 85 17.19 1.83 -8.96
N THR A 86 16.44 0.91 -8.34
CA THR A 86 15.28 0.22 -8.95
C THR A 86 13.98 1.00 -8.80
N PHE A 87 13.97 2.09 -8.03
CA PHE A 87 12.79 2.90 -7.83
C PHE A 87 12.41 3.60 -9.12
N GLN A 88 11.11 3.68 -9.38
CA GLN A 88 10.59 4.52 -10.44
C GLN A 88 10.77 5.99 -10.08
N LYS A 89 10.88 6.83 -11.12
CA LYS A 89 11.01 8.29 -10.99
C LYS A 89 10.05 8.86 -9.94
N THR A 90 10.62 9.51 -8.94
CA THR A 90 9.88 10.18 -7.87
C THR A 90 8.86 11.17 -8.41
N THR A 91 7.66 11.13 -7.83
CA THR A 91 6.57 12.05 -8.13
C THR A 91 6.67 13.26 -7.21
N LEU A 92 7.06 14.41 -7.78
CA LEU A 92 7.12 15.68 -7.07
C LEU A 92 5.76 16.38 -7.07
N LYS A 93 5.18 16.55 -5.88
CA LYS A 93 3.93 17.27 -5.65
C LYS A 93 4.25 18.75 -5.46
N LYS A 94 3.94 19.55 -6.47
CA LYS A 94 4.08 21.01 -6.42
C LYS A 94 3.37 21.59 -5.21
N HIS A 95 3.96 22.62 -4.61
CA HIS A 95 3.39 23.32 -3.48
C HIS A 95 1.97 23.83 -3.79
N ASN A 96 1.00 23.45 -2.94
CA ASN A 96 -0.30 24.11 -2.88
C ASN A 96 -0.27 25.09 -1.69
N PRO A 97 -0.27 26.41 -1.90
CA PRO A 97 0.02 27.41 -0.86
C PRO A 97 -1.00 27.47 0.31
N LYS A 98 -2.07 26.67 0.28
CA LYS A 98 -3.06 26.58 1.37
C LYS A 98 -2.98 25.25 2.12
N THR A 99 -1.80 24.86 2.59
CA THR A 99 -1.70 23.79 3.58
C THR A 99 -0.89 24.27 4.78
N THR A 100 -1.56 24.43 5.93
CA THR A 100 -0.97 24.65 7.25
C THR A 100 -0.33 23.35 7.75
N ARG A 101 0.60 22.81 6.98
CA ARG A 101 1.24 21.54 7.29
C ARG A 101 2.25 21.77 8.42
N LYS A 102 2.11 21.00 9.50
CA LYS A 102 3.05 20.98 10.63
C LYS A 102 4.19 19.98 10.45
N ASN A 103 4.08 19.08 9.46
CA ASN A 103 5.09 18.07 9.13
C ASN A 103 6.09 18.61 8.10
N THR A 104 6.81 19.67 8.47
CA THR A 104 7.98 20.21 7.74
C THR A 104 9.29 19.80 8.41
N ALA A 105 9.25 18.84 9.33
CA ALA A 105 10.43 18.34 10.02
C ALA A 105 11.38 17.63 9.07
N ASP A 106 12.68 17.62 9.41
CA ASP A 106 13.77 16.99 8.66
C ASP A 106 13.58 15.48 8.38
N ASP A 107 12.58 14.85 8.99
CA ASP A 107 12.22 13.42 8.88
C ASP A 107 11.04 13.17 7.91
N TYR A 108 10.69 14.15 7.05
CA TYR A 108 9.62 13.97 6.07
C TYR A 108 10.11 13.31 4.77
N HIS A 109 9.83 12.02 4.61
CA HIS A 109 10.19 11.24 3.42
C HIS A 109 9.05 11.01 2.42
N GLY A 110 7.91 11.70 2.58
CA GLY A 110 6.76 11.56 1.69
C GLY A 110 6.00 10.24 1.88
N CYS A 111 5.40 9.73 0.79
CA CYS A 111 4.70 8.45 0.78
C CYS A 111 5.40 7.49 -0.18
N LEU A 112 5.47 6.21 0.17
CA LEU A 112 5.88 5.16 -0.74
C LEU A 112 4.66 4.57 -1.44
N THR A 113 4.74 4.49 -2.77
CA THR A 113 3.79 3.71 -3.57
C THR A 113 4.43 2.39 -3.96
N ILE A 114 3.71 1.30 -3.75
CA ILE A 114 4.07 -0.06 -4.13
C ILE A 114 3.13 -0.50 -5.25
N TYR A 115 3.71 -1.01 -6.32
CA TYR A 115 3.00 -1.60 -7.45
C TYR A 115 3.37 -3.08 -7.55
N VAL A 116 2.39 -3.93 -7.81
CA VAL A 116 2.65 -5.35 -8.13
C VAL A 116 2.31 -5.60 -9.61
N SER A 117 3.30 -6.06 -10.37
CA SER A 117 3.12 -6.44 -11.78
C SER A 117 2.35 -7.75 -11.90
N GLN A 118 1.60 -7.91 -13.00
CA GLN A 118 0.78 -9.10 -13.27
C GLN A 118 -0.16 -9.44 -12.10
N SER A 119 -0.77 -8.41 -11.48
CA SER A 119 -1.52 -8.55 -10.23
C SER A 119 -3.02 -8.77 -10.39
N ALA A 120 -3.54 -8.95 -11.61
CA ALA A 120 -4.98 -9.08 -11.86
C ALA A 120 -5.64 -10.20 -11.05
N GLU A 121 -5.04 -11.39 -11.04
CA GLU A 121 -5.54 -12.50 -10.24
C GLU A 121 -5.46 -12.20 -8.74
N LEU A 122 -4.34 -11.62 -8.29
CA LEU A 122 -4.15 -11.29 -6.89
C LEU A 122 -5.18 -10.25 -6.42
N TYR A 123 -5.40 -9.20 -7.21
CA TYR A 123 -6.40 -8.18 -6.97
C TYR A 123 -7.79 -8.81 -6.79
N ARG A 124 -8.22 -9.67 -7.71
CA ARG A 124 -9.53 -10.36 -7.62
C ARG A 124 -9.62 -11.25 -6.38
N ARG A 125 -8.55 -11.93 -6.01
CA ARG A 125 -8.50 -12.73 -4.77
C ARG A 125 -8.66 -11.84 -3.53
N MET A 126 -8.06 -10.65 -3.53
CA MET A 126 -8.17 -9.71 -2.40
C MET A 126 -9.57 -9.11 -2.30
N GLU A 127 -10.16 -8.77 -3.44
CA GLU A 127 -11.56 -8.34 -3.53
C GLU A 127 -12.51 -9.41 -3.00
N GLY A 128 -12.36 -10.65 -3.45
CA GLY A 128 -13.14 -11.79 -2.94
C GLY A 128 -12.93 -12.02 -1.44
N ALA A 129 -11.70 -11.95 -0.95
CA ALA A 129 -11.40 -12.11 0.48
C ALA A 129 -12.05 -11.00 1.32
N TRP A 130 -12.01 -9.74 0.87
CA TRP A 130 -12.67 -8.64 1.56
C TRP A 130 -14.18 -8.85 1.66
N TYR A 131 -14.84 -9.19 0.56
CA TYR A 131 -16.28 -9.47 0.58
C TYR A 131 -16.63 -10.70 1.41
N GLY A 132 -15.76 -11.72 1.44
CA GLY A 132 -15.90 -12.87 2.33
C GLY A 132 -15.85 -12.47 3.81
N ILE A 133 -14.91 -11.61 4.21
CA ILE A 133 -14.82 -11.08 5.58
C ILE A 133 -16.08 -10.29 5.95
N VAL A 134 -16.52 -9.39 5.07
CA VAL A 134 -17.73 -8.60 5.30
C VAL A 134 -18.97 -9.50 5.42
N GLY A 135 -19.13 -10.47 4.53
CA GLY A 135 -20.24 -11.42 4.57
C GLY A 135 -20.26 -12.28 5.83
N ALA A 136 -19.08 -12.74 6.29
CA ALA A 136 -18.98 -13.50 7.53
C ALA A 136 -19.33 -12.66 8.76
N ALA A 137 -18.89 -11.40 8.81
CA ALA A 137 -19.22 -10.49 9.89
C ALA A 137 -20.74 -10.21 9.96
N THR A 138 -21.39 -9.96 8.82
CA THR A 138 -22.84 -9.68 8.79
C THR A 138 -23.72 -10.91 9.00
N ALA A 139 -23.29 -12.10 8.59
CA ALA A 139 -24.02 -13.34 8.87
C ALA A 139 -24.06 -13.66 10.38
N THR A 140 -22.96 -13.41 11.08
CA THR A 140 -22.86 -13.58 12.54
C THR A 140 -23.76 -12.58 13.29
N ASP A 141 -24.00 -11.39 12.72
CA ASP A 141 -24.94 -10.40 13.26
C ASP A 141 -26.41 -10.82 13.12
N LEU A 142 -26.75 -11.69 12.16
CA LEU A 142 -28.12 -12.17 11.95
C LEU A 142 -28.50 -13.30 12.93
N GLU A 143 -27.57 -14.19 13.27
CA GLU A 143 -27.82 -15.28 14.23
C GLU A 143 -27.97 -14.78 15.68
N ASN A 144 -27.40 -13.63 16.02
CA ASN A 144 -27.53 -13.00 17.35
C ASN A 144 -28.73 -12.05 17.48
N ARG A 145 -29.60 -11.99 16.45
CA ARG A 145 -30.86 -11.22 16.43
C ARG A 145 -32.06 -12.15 16.46
N THR A 146 -32.20 -12.89 17.55
CA THR A 146 -33.43 -13.58 17.99
C THR A 146 -33.54 -13.44 19.50
#